data_AF-A0A1Q3W825-F1
#
_entry.id   AF-A0A1Q3W825-F1
#
_cell.length_a   1.000
_cell.length_b   1.000
_cell.length_c   1.000
_cell.angle_alpha   90.00
_cell.angle_beta   90.00
_cell.angle_gamma   90.00
#
_symmetry.space_group_name_H-M   'P 1'
#
loop_
_entity.id
_entity.type
_entity.pdbx_description
1 polymer ?
#
loop_
_entity_poly.entity_id
_entity_poly.type
_entity_poly.pdbx_seq_one_letter_code
_entity_poly.pdbx_strand_id
1 'polypeptide(L)'
;MTTYRQQGYVALGWLVVAGAIGVGLRALMLWPVESANYLYWLHAHSHVILLGWAFNALLTALWATFLPTARARTYRHWWIGLQISVAGMLVFFPIQGYAAGSIIFSTLHVWLTYGIGIKLWRDLRSDRRLSASLLRWGIGFLFLSTLGPYVVGILKARGLAHTDGYNLAIYFYLHFLYNGWFMFGVLALLVRQLEGWNVALPERSGRWWLVVWAICCMGSYSLSALWANPPRVVWVLGGLSGGMQLVAGGWLAWWLWKNRSVVRRQLKPWAFRLYQLAWVAFLIKLTLQAVSAWPWAAEWAYLQRPIVIAYLHLVFIGVVSFFLLGKAIQDGYLRASPIGLTALIVFFAALELILIAEPLLIRLVNTSVPYYCQLLFGVSLGLWLSFLALLMAQAQRLSSLSTT
;
A
#
# COMPACT_ATOMS: atom_id res chain seq x y z
N MET A 1 21.92 11.72 6.67
CA MET A 1 21.22 10.56 7.29
C MET A 1 20.10 10.97 8.24
N THR A 2 20.23 12.07 9.00
CA THR A 2 19.22 12.55 9.96
C THR A 2 17.85 12.87 9.33
N THR A 3 17.83 13.50 8.15
CA THR A 3 16.58 13.88 7.47
C THR A 3 15.68 12.69 7.14
N TYR A 4 16.20 11.60 6.57
CA TYR A 4 15.38 10.43 6.23
C TYR A 4 14.90 9.66 7.47
N ARG A 5 15.67 9.67 8.56
CA ARG A 5 15.23 9.11 9.85
C ARG A 5 14.04 9.89 10.41
N GLN A 6 14.09 11.22 10.36
CA GLN A 6 12.98 12.08 10.77
C GLN A 6 11.74 11.88 9.89
N GLN A 7 11.92 11.81 8.57
CA GLN A 7 10.81 11.55 7.64
C GLN A 7 10.18 10.17 7.89
N GLY A 8 10.99 9.14 8.13
CA GLY A 8 10.50 7.80 8.50
C GLY A 8 9.75 7.79 9.84
N TYR A 9 10.20 8.57 10.82
CA TYR A 9 9.48 8.75 12.09
C TYR A 9 8.11 9.41 11.89
N VAL A 10 8.03 10.46 11.07
CA VAL A 10 6.75 11.12 10.74
C VAL A 10 5.81 10.17 9.99
N ALA A 11 6.33 9.36 9.05
CA ALA A 11 5.53 8.33 8.40
C ALA A 11 4.95 7.33 9.42
N LEU A 12 5.77 6.82 10.35
CA LEU A 12 5.28 5.95 11.44
C LEU A 12 4.23 6.63 12.33
N GLY A 13 4.37 7.94 12.56
CA GLY A 13 3.34 8.73 13.25
C GLY A 13 2.00 8.69 12.52
N TRP A 14 2.01 8.86 11.19
CA TRP A 14 0.78 8.72 10.39
C TRP A 14 0.21 7.31 10.40
N LEU A 15 1.03 6.26 10.48
CA LEU A 15 0.54 4.89 10.65
C LEU A 15 -0.21 4.71 11.97
N VAL A 16 0.32 5.26 13.07
CA VAL A 16 -0.35 5.24 14.37
C VAL A 16 -1.66 6.02 14.33
N VAL A 17 -1.69 7.21 13.71
CA VAL A 17 -2.92 7.99 13.53
C VAL A 17 -3.95 7.23 12.69
N ALA A 18 -3.55 6.69 11.53
CA ALA A 18 -4.43 5.90 10.69
C ALA A 18 -4.99 4.67 11.41
N GLY A 19 -4.16 3.98 12.18
CA GLY A 19 -4.58 2.84 12.99
C GLY A 19 -5.56 3.23 14.09
N ALA A 20 -5.38 4.40 14.74
CA ALA A 20 -6.32 4.90 15.74
C ALA A 20 -7.70 5.17 15.12
N ILE A 21 -7.74 5.76 13.92
CA ILE A 21 -9.00 5.93 13.17
C ILE A 21 -9.61 4.57 12.82
N GLY A 22 -8.78 3.59 12.42
CA GLY A 22 -9.23 2.23 12.13
C GLY A 22 -9.88 1.56 13.35
N VAL A 23 -9.29 1.70 14.53
CA VAL A 23 -9.88 1.25 15.81
C VAL A 23 -11.19 1.99 16.09
N GLY A 24 -11.23 3.31 15.89
CA GLY A 24 -12.43 4.13 16.01
C GLY A 24 -13.57 3.66 15.08
N LEU A 25 -13.25 3.32 13.83
CA LEU A 25 -14.23 2.75 12.89
C LEU A 25 -14.78 1.41 13.37
N ARG A 26 -13.96 0.55 14.00
CA ARG A 26 -14.44 -0.70 14.63
C ARG A 26 -15.29 -0.43 15.86
N ALA A 27 -14.92 0.57 16.66
CA ALA A 27 -15.70 1.00 17.82
C ALA A 27 -17.08 1.51 17.39
N LEU A 28 -17.18 2.30 16.31
CA LEU A 28 -18.46 2.78 15.78
C LEU A 28 -19.39 1.66 15.31
N MET A 29 -18.87 0.48 14.98
CA MET A 29 -19.69 -0.70 14.65
C MET A 29 -20.30 -1.36 15.90
N LEU A 30 -19.69 -1.19 17.08
CA LEU A 30 -20.17 -1.71 18.36
C LEU A 30 -21.02 -0.69 19.13
N TRP A 31 -20.57 0.56 19.10
CA TRP A 31 -21.16 1.69 19.79
C TRP A 31 -21.34 2.84 18.79
N PRO A 32 -22.42 2.82 17.99
CA PRO A 32 -22.71 3.89 17.04
C PRO A 32 -22.90 5.22 17.77
N VAL A 33 -22.35 6.29 17.20
CA VAL A 33 -22.50 7.66 17.70
C VAL A 33 -23.12 8.50 16.60
N GLU A 34 -24.28 9.11 16.87
CA GLU A 34 -25.07 9.84 15.85
C GLU A 34 -24.29 10.97 15.17
N SER A 35 -23.46 11.70 15.93
CA SER A 35 -22.63 12.80 15.41
C SER A 35 -21.44 12.33 14.58
N ALA A 36 -21.10 11.04 14.58
CA ALA A 36 -19.95 10.49 13.87
C ALA A 36 -20.39 9.74 12.61
N ASN A 37 -20.25 10.39 11.45
CA ASN A 37 -20.55 9.74 10.18
C ASN A 37 -19.46 8.71 9.81
N TYR A 38 -19.84 7.43 9.79
CA TYR A 38 -18.92 6.33 9.49
C TYR A 38 -18.19 6.50 8.16
N LEU A 39 -18.89 6.92 7.09
CA LEU A 39 -18.31 7.08 5.76
C LEU A 39 -17.26 8.20 5.74
N TYR A 40 -17.48 9.27 6.49
CA TYR A 40 -16.56 10.41 6.57
C TYR A 40 -15.25 10.00 7.26
N TRP A 41 -15.36 9.26 8.36
CA TRP A 41 -14.21 8.68 9.04
C TRP A 41 -13.50 7.62 8.19
N LEU A 42 -14.23 6.84 7.38
CA LEU A 42 -13.65 5.88 6.45
C LEU A 42 -12.83 6.59 5.34
N HIS A 43 -13.30 7.74 4.85
CA HIS A 43 -12.52 8.57 3.95
C HIS A 43 -11.25 9.10 4.62
N ALA A 44 -11.33 9.59 5.86
CA ALA A 44 -10.15 10.03 6.60
C ALA A 44 -9.15 8.88 6.79
N HIS A 45 -9.61 7.72 7.26
CA HIS A 45 -8.78 6.53 7.47
C HIS A 45 -8.03 6.13 6.19
N SER A 46 -8.76 5.98 5.08
CA SER A 46 -8.18 5.57 3.80
C SER A 46 -7.15 6.57 3.26
N HIS A 47 -7.39 7.87 3.37
CA HIS A 47 -6.41 8.88 2.91
C HIS A 47 -5.17 8.93 3.82
N VAL A 48 -5.34 8.85 5.14
CA VAL A 48 -4.20 8.90 6.07
C VAL A 48 -3.36 7.63 5.98
N ILE A 49 -3.95 6.44 5.83
CA ILE A 49 -3.16 5.20 5.67
C ILE A 49 -2.44 5.14 4.32
N LEU A 50 -3.10 5.56 3.22
CA LEU A 50 -2.51 5.50 1.89
C LEU A 50 -1.47 6.60 1.66
N LEU A 51 -1.81 7.84 2.02
CA LEU A 51 -1.01 9.03 1.68
C LEU A 51 -0.11 9.45 2.85
N GLY A 52 -0.64 9.38 4.08
CA GLY A 52 0.12 9.69 5.30
C GLY A 52 1.16 8.63 5.64
N TRP A 53 0.81 7.35 5.57
CA TRP A 53 1.72 6.25 5.83
C TRP A 53 2.39 5.71 4.56
N ALA A 54 1.68 4.97 3.72
CA ALA A 54 2.29 4.14 2.68
C ALA A 54 3.06 4.98 1.64
N PHE A 55 2.46 6.08 1.16
CA PHE A 55 3.10 6.99 0.22
C PHE A 55 4.33 7.69 0.81
N ASN A 56 4.22 8.26 2.02
CA ASN A 56 5.34 8.92 2.68
C ASN A 56 6.49 7.95 2.99
N ALA A 57 6.19 6.75 3.49
CA ALA A 57 7.18 5.74 3.82
C ALA A 57 7.91 5.25 2.55
N LEU A 58 7.15 4.99 1.47
CA LEU A 58 7.73 4.63 0.18
C LEU A 58 8.60 5.75 -0.38
N LEU A 59 8.09 6.98 -0.41
CA LEU A 59 8.83 8.13 -0.93
C LEU A 59 10.14 8.37 -0.17
N THR A 60 10.10 8.25 1.16
CA THR A 60 11.29 8.36 2.02
C THR A 60 12.30 7.25 1.69
N ALA A 61 11.84 6.00 1.55
CA ALA A 61 12.71 4.88 1.17
C ALA A 61 13.31 5.06 -0.24
N LEU A 62 12.52 5.56 -1.19
CA LEU A 62 12.96 5.84 -2.56
C LEU A 62 14.02 6.95 -2.57
N TRP A 63 13.81 8.06 -1.86
CA TRP A 63 14.82 9.12 -1.78
C TRP A 63 16.10 8.64 -1.12
N ALA A 64 16.00 7.90 -0.01
CA ALA A 64 17.16 7.32 0.66
C ALA A 64 17.97 6.37 -0.24
N THR A 65 17.29 5.71 -1.17
CA THR A 65 17.88 4.66 -2.03
C THR A 65 18.37 5.20 -3.37
N PHE A 66 17.67 6.16 -3.98
CA PHE A 66 17.93 6.64 -5.34
C PHE A 66 18.54 8.04 -5.41
N LEU A 67 18.46 8.85 -4.35
CA LEU A 67 18.94 10.23 -4.36
C LEU A 67 20.14 10.44 -3.43
N PRO A 68 21.19 11.13 -3.90
CA PRO A 68 22.22 11.67 -3.01
C PRO A 68 21.62 12.63 -1.98
N THR A 69 22.19 12.65 -0.77
CA THR A 69 21.68 13.47 0.35
C THR A 69 21.50 14.96 -0.01
N ALA A 70 22.43 15.54 -0.77
CA ALA A 70 22.35 16.95 -1.21
C ALA A 70 21.09 17.22 -2.05
N ARG A 71 20.76 16.29 -2.96
CA ARG A 71 19.61 16.39 -3.85
C ARG A 71 18.29 16.22 -3.07
N ALA A 72 18.28 15.39 -2.04
CA ALA A 72 17.12 15.19 -1.16
C ALA A 72 16.67 16.46 -0.44
N ARG A 73 17.60 17.35 -0.07
CA ARG A 73 17.26 18.64 0.58
C ARG A 73 16.36 19.50 -0.30
N THR A 74 16.54 19.41 -1.61
CA THR A 74 15.71 20.14 -2.58
C THR A 74 14.26 19.62 -2.64
N TYR A 75 13.94 18.49 -2.02
CA TYR A 75 12.59 17.95 -1.91
C TYR A 75 11.88 18.32 -0.61
N ARG A 76 12.55 19.00 0.32
CA ARG A 76 12.02 19.27 1.67
C ARG A 76 10.68 20.02 1.65
N HIS A 77 10.55 21.07 0.83
CA HIS A 77 9.33 21.86 0.75
C HIS A 77 8.16 21.05 0.17
N TRP A 78 8.41 20.24 -0.88
CA TRP A 78 7.42 19.31 -1.42
C TRP A 78 6.93 18.33 -0.34
N TRP A 79 7.87 17.75 0.42
CA TRP A 79 7.55 16.82 1.50
C TRP A 79 6.69 17.46 2.60
N ILE A 80 7.02 18.69 3.01
CA ILE A 80 6.22 19.46 3.98
C ILE A 80 4.80 19.71 3.43
N GLY A 81 4.68 20.08 2.16
CA GLY A 81 3.39 20.25 1.50
C GLY A 81 2.54 18.97 1.53
N LEU A 82 3.14 17.80 1.35
CA LEU A 82 2.42 16.53 1.50
C LEU A 82 1.90 16.33 2.93
N GLN A 83 2.69 16.69 3.95
CA GLN A 83 2.25 16.57 5.35
C GLN A 83 1.07 17.51 5.64
N ILE A 84 1.14 18.76 5.16
CA ILE A 84 0.05 19.73 5.26
C ILE A 84 -1.22 19.19 4.57
N SER A 85 -1.06 18.59 3.40
CA SER A 85 -2.17 17.99 2.65
C SER A 85 -2.82 16.84 3.42
N VAL A 86 -2.03 15.92 3.98
CA VAL A 86 -2.54 14.80 4.79
C VAL A 86 -3.21 15.30 6.07
N ALA A 87 -2.62 16.28 6.76
CA ALA A 87 -3.21 16.88 7.95
C ALA A 87 -4.55 17.56 7.66
N GLY A 88 -4.63 18.30 6.55
CA GLY A 88 -5.88 18.89 6.09
C GLY A 88 -6.94 17.82 5.77
N MET A 89 -6.58 16.75 5.07
CA MET A 89 -7.49 15.63 4.84
C MET A 89 -7.96 14.96 6.14
N LEU A 90 -7.07 14.76 7.12
CA LEU A 90 -7.41 14.21 8.44
C LEU A 90 -8.46 15.07 9.17
N VAL A 91 -8.36 16.40 9.08
CA VAL A 91 -9.31 17.31 9.75
C VAL A 91 -10.62 17.42 8.96
N PHE A 92 -10.54 17.63 7.65
CA PHE A 92 -11.72 17.99 6.87
C PHE A 92 -12.58 16.79 6.43
N PHE A 93 -12.02 15.59 6.27
CA PHE A 93 -12.85 14.42 5.93
C PHE A 93 -13.86 14.07 7.03
N PRO A 94 -13.49 13.95 8.32
CA PRO A 94 -14.44 13.63 9.39
C PRO A 94 -15.54 14.67 9.58
N ILE A 95 -15.25 15.95 9.31
CA ILE A 95 -16.19 17.07 9.55
C ILE A 95 -17.26 17.16 8.45
N GLN A 96 -16.86 17.06 7.19
CA GLN A 96 -17.73 17.42 6.04
C GLN A 96 -17.71 16.38 4.91
N GLY A 97 -17.00 15.26 5.09
CA GLY A 97 -16.87 14.24 4.06
C GLY A 97 -16.15 14.76 2.81
N TYR A 98 -16.62 14.34 1.63
CA TYR A 98 -16.13 14.84 0.34
C TYR A 98 -16.75 16.21 0.00
N ALA A 99 -16.15 17.28 0.51
CA ALA A 99 -16.59 18.66 0.34
C ALA A 99 -15.38 19.59 0.13
N ALA A 100 -15.60 20.91 0.06
CA ALA A 100 -14.61 21.89 -0.38
C ALA A 100 -13.23 21.73 0.29
N GLY A 101 -13.18 21.70 1.63
CA GLY A 101 -11.91 21.55 2.36
C GLY A 101 -11.17 20.25 2.06
N SER A 102 -11.85 19.09 2.06
CA SER A 102 -11.18 17.81 1.76
C SER A 102 -10.77 17.70 0.30
N ILE A 103 -11.52 18.32 -0.62
CA ILE A 103 -11.17 18.44 -2.04
C ILE A 103 -9.94 19.33 -2.24
N ILE A 104 -9.84 20.48 -1.55
CA ILE A 104 -8.67 21.37 -1.63
C ILE A 104 -7.40 20.63 -1.24
N PHE A 105 -7.39 19.95 -0.09
CA PHE A 105 -6.19 19.27 0.40
C PHE A 105 -5.85 18.01 -0.38
N SER A 106 -6.84 17.24 -0.85
CA SER A 106 -6.58 16.09 -1.73
C SER A 106 -6.06 16.54 -3.10
N THR A 107 -6.58 17.65 -3.65
CA THR A 107 -6.09 18.24 -4.90
C THR A 107 -4.68 18.78 -4.74
N LEU A 108 -4.39 19.50 -3.64
CA LEU A 108 -3.03 19.95 -3.31
C LEU A 108 -2.06 18.78 -3.26
N HIS A 109 -2.44 17.67 -2.60
CA HIS A 109 -1.62 16.45 -2.57
C HIS A 109 -1.32 15.96 -4.00
N VAL A 110 -2.32 15.86 -4.89
CA VAL A 110 -2.13 15.43 -6.29
C VAL A 110 -1.17 16.34 -7.06
N TRP A 111 -1.28 17.66 -6.94
CA TRP A 111 -0.37 18.57 -7.63
C TRP A 111 1.06 18.48 -7.11
N LEU A 112 1.23 18.31 -5.79
CA LEU A 112 2.54 18.10 -5.19
C LEU A 112 3.16 16.77 -5.66
N THR A 113 2.37 15.70 -5.80
CA THR A 113 2.88 14.41 -6.29
C THR A 113 3.29 14.47 -7.76
N TYR A 114 2.63 15.28 -8.60
CA TYR A 114 3.13 15.56 -9.96
C TYR A 114 4.50 16.23 -9.95
N GLY A 115 4.66 17.31 -9.16
CA GLY A 115 5.94 18.01 -9.05
C GLY A 115 7.07 17.08 -8.57
N ILE A 116 6.80 16.28 -7.54
CA ILE A 116 7.74 15.28 -7.02
C ILE A 116 8.08 14.24 -8.08
N GLY A 117 7.07 13.67 -8.76
CA GLY A 117 7.24 12.64 -9.78
C GLY A 117 8.05 13.13 -10.97
N ILE A 118 7.76 14.32 -11.51
CA ILE A 118 8.50 14.93 -12.62
C ILE A 118 9.96 15.15 -12.22
N LYS A 119 10.18 15.69 -11.02
CA LYS A 119 11.54 15.95 -10.53
C LYS A 119 12.32 14.65 -10.32
N LEU A 120 11.70 13.65 -9.70
CA LEU A 120 12.31 12.33 -9.47
C LEU A 120 12.62 11.63 -10.81
N TRP A 121 11.74 11.74 -11.80
CA TRP A 121 11.99 11.22 -13.14
C TRP A 121 13.23 11.85 -13.78
N ARG A 122 13.37 13.18 -13.69
CA ARG A 122 14.54 13.91 -14.20
C ARG A 122 15.82 13.48 -13.49
N ASP A 123 15.77 13.33 -12.18
CA ASP A 123 16.91 12.90 -11.37
C ASP A 123 17.37 11.48 -11.67
N LEU A 124 16.47 10.62 -12.17
CA LEU A 124 16.74 9.23 -12.57
C LEU A 124 17.12 9.09 -14.06
N ARG A 125 17.19 10.18 -14.84
CA ARG A 125 17.35 10.11 -16.30
C ARG A 125 18.63 9.40 -16.75
N SER A 126 19.72 9.58 -16.01
CA SER A 126 21.02 8.97 -16.32
C SER A 126 21.15 7.52 -15.85
N ASP A 127 20.31 7.06 -14.92
CA ASP A 127 20.43 5.73 -14.33
C ASP A 127 19.75 4.65 -15.18
N ARG A 128 20.53 3.87 -15.94
CA ARG A 128 19.97 2.88 -16.88
C ARG A 128 19.61 1.53 -16.25
N ARG A 129 19.76 1.38 -14.93
CA ARG A 129 19.51 0.11 -14.22
C ARG A 129 18.02 -0.27 -14.22
N LEU A 130 17.74 -1.56 -14.01
CA LEU A 130 16.38 -2.10 -14.06
C LEU A 130 15.49 -1.47 -12.98
N SER A 131 16.02 -1.32 -11.78
CA SER A 131 15.34 -0.66 -10.65
C SER A 131 14.92 0.80 -10.94
N ALA A 132 15.76 1.58 -11.62
CA ALA A 132 15.40 2.94 -12.03
C ALA A 132 14.30 2.95 -13.08
N SER A 133 14.27 1.94 -13.97
CA SER A 133 13.23 1.79 -14.98
C SER A 133 11.89 1.37 -14.36
N LEU A 134 11.90 0.47 -13.37
CA LEU A 134 10.72 0.14 -12.55
C LEU A 134 10.13 1.40 -11.90
N LEU A 135 10.98 2.23 -11.29
CA LEU A 135 10.52 3.44 -10.61
C LEU A 135 9.91 4.45 -11.59
N ARG A 136 10.46 4.59 -12.80
CA ARG A 136 9.85 5.40 -13.86
C ARG A 136 8.45 4.89 -14.23
N TRP A 137 8.29 3.59 -14.47
CA TRP A 137 6.96 3.02 -14.69
C TRP A 137 6.00 3.29 -13.52
N GLY A 138 6.48 3.17 -12.28
CA GLY A 138 5.71 3.53 -11.09
C GLY A 138 5.25 4.99 -11.07
N ILE A 139 6.11 5.94 -11.44
CA ILE A 139 5.75 7.36 -11.58
C ILE A 139 4.69 7.54 -12.68
N GLY A 140 4.83 6.84 -13.81
CA GLY A 140 3.81 6.84 -14.87
C GLY A 140 2.45 6.38 -14.36
N PHE A 141 2.40 5.28 -13.60
CA PHE A 141 1.16 4.80 -12.98
C PHE A 141 0.63 5.71 -11.87
N LEU A 142 1.51 6.40 -11.13
CA LEU A 142 1.09 7.43 -10.18
C LEU A 142 0.33 8.56 -10.89
N PHE A 143 0.79 8.96 -12.08
CA PHE A 143 0.12 10.00 -12.85
C PHE A 143 -1.13 9.47 -13.54
N LEU A 144 -1.13 8.21 -13.95
CA LEU A 144 -2.32 7.60 -14.52
C LEU A 144 -3.44 7.49 -13.47
N SER A 145 -3.12 7.12 -12.23
CA SER A 145 -4.13 6.89 -11.19
C SER A 145 -4.99 8.12 -10.90
N THR A 146 -4.46 9.33 -11.06
CA THR A 146 -5.17 10.59 -10.78
C THR A 146 -6.33 10.87 -11.73
N LEU A 147 -6.40 10.18 -12.88
CA LEU A 147 -7.60 10.24 -13.73
C LEU A 147 -8.84 9.73 -12.97
N GLY A 148 -8.68 8.78 -12.06
CA GLY A 148 -9.77 8.26 -11.22
C GLY A 148 -10.43 9.36 -10.38
N PRO A 149 -9.70 10.06 -9.48
CA PRO A 149 -10.28 11.14 -8.67
C PRO A 149 -10.84 12.31 -9.50
N TYR A 150 -10.24 12.64 -10.66
CA TYR A 150 -10.82 13.66 -11.55
C TYR A 150 -12.18 13.22 -12.10
N VAL A 151 -12.30 11.98 -12.57
CA VAL A 151 -13.57 11.41 -13.04
C VAL A 151 -14.58 11.34 -11.89
N VAL A 152 -14.18 10.90 -10.70
CA VAL A 152 -15.03 10.90 -9.49
C VAL A 152 -15.58 12.30 -9.19
N GLY A 153 -14.73 13.33 -9.26
CA GLY A 153 -15.14 14.72 -9.08
C GLY A 153 -16.18 15.18 -10.11
N ILE A 154 -15.94 14.87 -11.39
CA ILE A 154 -16.88 15.20 -12.49
C ILE A 154 -18.21 14.47 -12.32
N LEU A 155 -18.18 13.16 -12.05
CA LEU A 155 -19.41 12.36 -11.87
C LEU A 155 -20.21 12.85 -10.68
N LYS A 156 -19.56 13.17 -9.56
CA LYS A 156 -20.24 13.73 -8.39
C LYS A 156 -20.87 15.09 -8.69
N ALA A 157 -20.15 15.99 -9.35
CA ALA A 157 -20.66 17.31 -9.73
C ALA A 157 -21.86 17.25 -10.68
N ARG A 158 -21.95 16.19 -11.50
CA ARG A 158 -23.08 15.93 -12.42
C ARG A 158 -24.21 15.10 -11.80
N GLY A 159 -24.16 14.77 -10.51
CA GLY A 159 -25.18 13.94 -9.85
C GLY A 159 -25.14 12.45 -10.22
N LEU A 160 -24.06 11.98 -10.86
CA LEU A 160 -23.89 10.61 -11.35
C LEU A 160 -23.17 9.67 -10.36
N ALA A 161 -23.11 10.04 -9.08
CA ALA A 161 -22.42 9.25 -8.05
C ALA A 161 -23.05 7.86 -7.79
N HIS A 162 -24.29 7.65 -8.24
CA HIS A 162 -25.02 6.38 -8.11
C HIS A 162 -24.71 5.39 -9.24
N THR A 163 -23.97 5.79 -10.27
CA THR A 163 -23.67 4.96 -11.44
C THR A 163 -22.46 4.05 -11.20
N ASP A 164 -22.39 2.93 -11.93
CA ASP A 164 -21.22 2.04 -11.90
C ASP A 164 -19.92 2.76 -12.27
N GLY A 165 -20.01 3.77 -13.14
CA GLY A 165 -18.88 4.61 -13.52
C GLY A 165 -18.20 5.28 -12.33
N TYR A 166 -18.95 5.63 -11.28
CA TYR A 166 -18.39 6.21 -10.06
C TYR A 166 -17.50 5.20 -9.31
N ASN A 167 -17.99 3.97 -9.12
CA ASN A 167 -17.23 2.90 -8.48
C ASN A 167 -16.02 2.49 -9.32
N LEU A 168 -16.19 2.36 -10.64
CA LEU A 168 -15.11 2.04 -11.57
C LEU A 168 -14.00 3.09 -11.56
N ALA A 169 -14.33 4.38 -11.41
CA ALA A 169 -13.35 5.46 -11.29
C ALA A 169 -12.57 5.40 -9.95
N ILE A 170 -13.23 5.05 -8.85
CA ILE A 170 -12.56 4.79 -7.57
C ILE A 170 -11.63 3.58 -7.69
N TYR A 171 -12.09 2.49 -8.30
CA TYR A 171 -11.26 1.30 -8.50
C TYR A 171 -10.09 1.56 -9.44
N PHE A 172 -10.28 2.40 -10.46
CA PHE A 172 -9.20 2.84 -11.35
C PHE A 172 -8.11 3.57 -10.58
N TYR A 173 -8.51 4.54 -9.74
CA TYR A 173 -7.58 5.25 -8.85
C TYR A 173 -6.79 4.28 -7.98
N LEU A 174 -7.50 3.43 -7.24
CA LEU A 174 -6.88 2.52 -6.29
C LEU A 174 -5.95 1.55 -7.02
N HIS A 175 -6.40 0.94 -8.12
CA HIS A 175 -5.61 -0.01 -8.90
C HIS A 175 -4.26 0.57 -9.32
N PHE A 176 -4.24 1.71 -10.01
CA PHE A 176 -2.99 2.30 -10.47
C PHE A 176 -2.17 2.93 -9.34
N LEU A 177 -2.80 3.32 -8.22
CA LEU A 177 -2.06 3.75 -7.04
C LEU A 177 -1.33 2.59 -6.36
N TYR A 178 -2.01 1.49 -6.06
CA TYR A 178 -1.39 0.41 -5.28
C TYR A 178 -0.71 -0.65 -6.15
N ASN A 179 -1.31 -1.12 -7.26
CA ASN A 179 -0.65 -2.05 -8.19
C ASN A 179 0.37 -1.36 -9.09
N GLY A 180 0.17 -0.08 -9.37
CA GLY A 180 1.11 0.74 -10.13
C GLY A 180 2.14 1.39 -9.21
N TRP A 181 1.84 2.55 -8.64
CA TRP A 181 2.81 3.33 -7.87
C TRP A 181 3.46 2.55 -6.71
N PHE A 182 2.68 1.96 -5.80
CA PHE A 182 3.26 1.28 -4.63
C PHE A 182 4.01 0.00 -5.00
N MET A 183 3.42 -0.92 -5.77
CA MET A 183 4.11 -2.15 -6.14
C MET A 183 5.36 -1.89 -6.99
N PHE A 184 5.32 -0.99 -7.97
CA PHE A 184 6.52 -0.66 -8.76
C PHE A 184 7.59 0.02 -7.91
N GLY A 185 7.21 0.88 -6.96
CA GLY A 185 8.16 1.48 -6.02
C GLY A 185 8.81 0.45 -5.09
N VAL A 186 8.02 -0.47 -4.53
CA VAL A 186 8.53 -1.59 -3.71
C VAL A 186 9.47 -2.50 -4.51
N LEU A 187 9.08 -2.88 -5.73
CA LEU A 187 9.91 -3.68 -6.62
C LEU A 187 11.18 -2.93 -7.05
N ALA A 188 11.10 -1.62 -7.28
CA ALA A 188 12.28 -0.80 -7.57
C ALA A 188 13.27 -0.80 -6.41
N LEU A 189 12.80 -0.66 -5.17
CA LEU A 189 13.62 -0.74 -3.96
C LEU A 189 14.27 -2.11 -3.81
N LEU A 190 13.50 -3.19 -3.99
CA LEU A 190 14.01 -4.55 -3.95
C LEU A 190 15.09 -4.77 -5.01
N VAL A 191 14.79 -4.49 -6.28
CA VAL A 191 15.72 -4.74 -7.39
C VAL A 191 16.98 -3.91 -7.21
N ARG A 192 16.88 -2.67 -6.72
CA ARG A 192 18.06 -1.85 -6.37
C ARG A 192 18.91 -2.52 -5.30
N GLN A 193 18.28 -3.08 -4.27
CA GLN A 193 18.97 -3.75 -3.19
C GLN A 193 19.70 -5.01 -3.69
N LEU A 194 19.07 -5.79 -4.57
CA LEU A 194 19.69 -6.94 -5.23
C LEU A 194 20.87 -6.54 -6.14
N GLU A 195 20.71 -5.46 -6.91
CA GLU A 195 21.78 -4.88 -7.73
C GLU A 195 23.00 -4.51 -6.86
N GLY A 196 22.79 -3.89 -5.70
CA GLY A 196 23.86 -3.55 -4.75
C GLY A 196 24.54 -4.75 -4.09
N TRP A 197 23.91 -5.93 -4.11
CA TRP A 197 24.48 -7.17 -3.57
C TRP A 197 25.11 -8.07 -4.63
N ASN A 198 25.25 -7.57 -5.87
CA ASN A 198 25.71 -8.35 -7.03
C ASN A 198 24.81 -9.57 -7.33
N VAL A 199 23.50 -9.45 -7.04
CA VAL A 199 22.46 -10.44 -7.36
C VAL A 199 21.41 -9.83 -8.29
N ALA A 200 21.86 -8.91 -9.16
CA ALA A 200 21.01 -8.24 -10.13
C ALA A 200 20.31 -9.26 -11.04
N LEU A 201 19.06 -8.98 -11.41
CA LEU A 201 18.37 -9.76 -12.44
C LEU A 201 19.19 -9.69 -13.76
N PRO A 202 19.27 -10.77 -14.54
CA PRO A 202 19.96 -10.75 -15.83
C PRO A 202 19.36 -9.67 -16.73
N GLU A 203 20.18 -8.84 -17.37
CA GLU A 203 19.73 -7.61 -18.05
C GLU A 203 18.59 -7.86 -19.05
N ARG A 204 18.77 -8.81 -19.97
CA ARG A 204 17.76 -9.14 -20.99
C ARG A 204 16.47 -9.67 -20.36
N SER A 205 16.56 -10.68 -19.50
CA SER A 205 15.39 -11.30 -18.87
C SER A 205 14.66 -10.33 -17.93
N GLY A 206 15.40 -9.52 -17.18
CA GLY A 206 14.86 -8.51 -16.28
C GLY A 206 14.11 -7.39 -17.01
N ARG A 207 14.63 -6.94 -18.17
CA ARG A 207 13.90 -5.97 -19.02
C ARG A 207 12.59 -6.54 -19.56
N TRP A 208 12.62 -7.77 -20.07
CA TRP A 208 11.39 -8.45 -20.53
C TRP A 208 10.39 -8.66 -19.40
N TRP A 209 10.87 -9.12 -18.24
CA TRP A 209 10.04 -9.25 -17.04
C TRP A 209 9.36 -7.94 -16.65
N LEU A 210 10.09 -6.82 -16.67
CA LEU A 210 9.52 -5.49 -16.40
C LEU A 210 8.43 -5.10 -17.41
N VAL A 211 8.66 -5.32 -18.71
CA VAL A 211 7.67 -5.00 -19.74
C VAL A 211 6.41 -5.83 -19.55
N VAL A 212 6.54 -7.14 -19.33
CA VAL A 212 5.40 -8.02 -19.02
C VAL A 212 4.68 -7.54 -17.76
N TRP A 213 5.41 -7.24 -16.69
CA TRP A 213 4.84 -6.75 -15.44
C TRP A 213 4.03 -5.45 -15.63
N ALA A 214 4.55 -4.50 -16.41
CA ALA A 214 3.88 -3.24 -16.75
C ALA A 214 2.63 -3.42 -17.60
N ILE A 215 2.70 -4.24 -18.65
CA ILE A 215 1.53 -4.53 -19.51
C ILE A 215 0.44 -5.21 -18.70
N CYS A 216 0.79 -6.21 -17.89
CA CYS A 216 -0.19 -6.90 -17.07
C CYS A 216 -0.72 -6.02 -15.93
N CYS A 217 0.06 -5.04 -15.42
CA CYS A 217 -0.46 -4.04 -14.49
C CYS A 217 -1.53 -3.17 -15.16
N MET A 218 -1.36 -2.80 -16.43
CA MET A 218 -2.39 -2.09 -17.18
C MET A 218 -3.66 -2.94 -17.35
N GLY A 219 -3.51 -4.16 -17.88
CA GLY A 219 -4.65 -5.02 -18.19
C GLY A 219 -5.37 -5.59 -16.97
N SER A 220 -4.69 -5.69 -15.82
CA SER A 220 -5.33 -6.21 -14.60
C SER A 220 -6.35 -5.27 -13.97
N TYR A 221 -6.47 -4.01 -14.42
CA TYR A 221 -7.60 -3.16 -14.04
C TYR A 221 -8.94 -3.79 -14.47
N SER A 222 -8.95 -4.56 -15.57
CA SER A 222 -10.14 -5.28 -16.03
C SER A 222 -10.74 -6.21 -14.97
N LEU A 223 -9.91 -6.75 -14.06
CA LEU A 223 -10.38 -7.57 -12.93
C LEU A 223 -11.28 -6.79 -11.97
N SER A 224 -11.03 -5.48 -11.81
CA SER A 224 -11.86 -4.59 -10.98
C SER A 224 -13.19 -4.20 -11.62
N ALA A 225 -13.43 -4.58 -12.88
CA ALA A 225 -14.66 -4.30 -13.60
C ALA A 225 -15.57 -5.54 -13.75
N LEU A 226 -15.09 -6.75 -13.41
CA LEU A 226 -15.81 -8.00 -13.69
C LEU A 226 -17.15 -8.13 -12.97
N TRP A 227 -17.29 -7.52 -11.80
CA TRP A 227 -18.56 -7.46 -11.05
C TRP A 227 -19.67 -6.74 -11.82
N ALA A 228 -19.34 -5.82 -12.72
CA ALA A 228 -20.29 -5.07 -13.55
C ALA A 228 -20.72 -5.85 -14.80
N ASN A 229 -20.43 -7.16 -14.86
CA ASN A 229 -20.71 -8.06 -15.97
C ASN A 229 -20.35 -7.48 -17.37
N PRO A 230 -19.07 -7.09 -17.58
CA PRO A 230 -18.64 -6.45 -18.82
C PRO A 230 -18.57 -7.44 -20.00
N PRO A 231 -18.39 -6.95 -21.25
CA PRO A 231 -18.18 -7.81 -22.40
C PRO A 231 -17.03 -8.81 -22.22
N ARG A 232 -17.12 -9.97 -22.89
CA ARG A 232 -16.14 -11.09 -22.78
C ARG A 232 -14.68 -10.67 -22.96
N VAL A 233 -14.40 -9.66 -23.78
CA VAL A 233 -13.05 -9.14 -23.97
C VAL A 233 -12.43 -8.68 -22.64
N VAL A 234 -13.21 -8.05 -21.76
CA VAL A 234 -12.73 -7.58 -20.45
C VAL A 234 -12.40 -8.76 -19.52
N TRP A 235 -13.21 -9.83 -19.57
CA TRP A 235 -12.93 -11.08 -18.84
C TRP A 235 -11.62 -11.71 -19.28
N VAL A 236 -11.39 -11.83 -20.60
CA VAL A 236 -10.16 -12.40 -21.16
C VAL A 236 -8.95 -11.54 -20.79
N LEU A 237 -9.05 -10.21 -20.94
CA LEU A 237 -7.97 -9.29 -20.57
C LEU A 237 -7.60 -9.39 -19.09
N GLY A 238 -8.62 -9.45 -18.21
CA GLY A 238 -8.43 -9.62 -16.77
C GLY A 238 -7.74 -10.94 -16.44
N GLY A 239 -8.24 -12.05 -16.97
CA GLY A 239 -7.69 -13.40 -16.74
C GLY A 239 -6.26 -13.56 -17.25
N LEU A 240 -5.97 -13.11 -18.48
CA LEU A 240 -4.62 -13.14 -19.03
C LEU A 240 -3.66 -12.28 -18.20
N SER A 241 -4.07 -11.07 -17.83
CA SER A 241 -3.23 -10.16 -17.04
C SER A 241 -2.95 -10.71 -15.65
N GLY A 242 -3.97 -11.23 -14.95
CA GLY A 242 -3.81 -11.85 -13.64
C GLY A 242 -2.91 -13.09 -13.67
N GLY A 243 -3.14 -13.98 -14.63
CA GLY A 243 -2.32 -15.18 -14.83
C GLY A 243 -0.87 -14.86 -15.18
N MET A 244 -0.63 -13.92 -16.10
CA MET A 244 0.73 -13.51 -16.46
C MET A 244 1.46 -12.77 -15.32
N GLN A 245 0.75 -11.99 -14.48
CA GLN A 245 1.37 -11.44 -13.27
C GLN A 245 1.78 -12.54 -12.29
N LEU A 246 0.96 -13.57 -12.10
CA LEU A 246 1.31 -14.71 -11.25
C LEU A 246 2.56 -15.43 -11.78
N VAL A 247 2.66 -15.66 -13.09
CA VAL A 247 3.86 -16.25 -13.73
C VAL A 247 5.08 -15.35 -13.55
N ALA A 248 4.96 -14.05 -13.80
CA ALA A 248 6.07 -13.10 -13.65
C ALA A 248 6.52 -12.96 -12.18
N GLY A 249 5.59 -13.01 -11.23
CA GLY A 249 5.88 -13.05 -9.79
C GLY A 249 6.55 -14.36 -9.38
N GLY A 250 6.11 -15.49 -9.93
CA GLY A 250 6.73 -16.80 -9.74
C GLY A 250 8.17 -16.86 -10.26
N TRP A 251 8.45 -16.24 -11.42
CA TRP A 251 9.81 -16.12 -11.94
C TRP A 251 10.72 -15.29 -11.02
N LEU A 252 10.22 -14.17 -10.48
CA LEU A 252 10.97 -13.39 -9.49
C LEU A 252 11.21 -14.19 -8.20
N ALA A 253 10.22 -14.95 -7.73
CA ALA A 253 10.35 -15.82 -6.57
C ALA A 253 11.41 -16.91 -6.80
N TRP A 254 11.41 -17.54 -7.97
CA TRP A 254 12.46 -18.48 -8.38
C TRP A 254 13.85 -17.83 -8.37
N TRP A 255 13.98 -16.60 -8.90
CA TRP A 255 15.25 -15.88 -8.90
C TRP A 255 15.77 -15.62 -7.48
N LEU A 256 14.89 -15.17 -6.59
CA LEU A 256 15.22 -14.94 -5.18
C LEU A 256 15.60 -16.23 -4.45
N TRP A 257 14.89 -17.33 -4.73
CA TRP A 257 15.17 -18.64 -4.16
C TRP A 257 16.53 -19.18 -4.59
N LYS A 258 16.85 -19.09 -5.89
CA LYS A 258 18.16 -19.49 -6.44
C LYS A 258 19.32 -18.78 -5.74
N ASN A 259 19.11 -17.52 -5.35
CA ASN A 259 20.13 -16.69 -4.71
C ASN A 259 19.92 -16.50 -3.19
N ARG A 260 19.11 -17.35 -2.56
CA ARG A 260 18.68 -17.19 -1.15
C ARG A 260 19.84 -17.13 -0.15
N SER A 261 20.94 -17.82 -0.41
CA SER A 261 22.11 -17.85 0.48
C SER A 261 22.76 -16.46 0.58
N VAL A 262 22.99 -15.81 -0.56
CA VAL A 262 23.54 -14.45 -0.63
C VAL A 262 22.55 -13.46 -0.03
N VAL A 263 21.27 -13.52 -0.42
CA VAL A 263 20.23 -12.62 0.08
C VAL A 263 20.09 -12.72 1.61
N ARG A 264 20.02 -13.94 2.16
CA ARG A 264 19.89 -14.14 3.61
C ARG A 264 21.10 -13.61 4.38
N ARG A 265 22.31 -13.78 3.84
CA ARG A 265 23.54 -13.30 4.50
C ARG A 265 23.61 -11.78 4.59
N GLN A 266 23.05 -11.07 3.61
CA GLN A 266 23.04 -9.60 3.58
C GLN A 266 21.96 -8.97 4.48
N LEU A 267 20.96 -9.75 4.89
CA LEU A 267 19.79 -9.25 5.60
C LEU A 267 19.93 -9.37 7.11
N LYS A 268 19.55 -8.30 7.82
CA LYS A 268 19.35 -8.35 9.26
C LYS A 268 18.21 -9.33 9.60
N PRO A 269 18.24 -10.02 10.75
CA PRO A 269 17.25 -11.06 11.07
C PRO A 269 15.79 -10.60 10.98
N TRP A 270 15.47 -9.45 11.57
CA TRP A 270 14.10 -8.89 11.51
C TRP A 270 13.72 -8.36 10.13
N ALA A 271 14.66 -7.79 9.38
CA ALA A 271 14.41 -7.39 8.00
C ALA A 271 14.11 -8.60 7.12
N PHE A 272 14.86 -9.70 7.28
CA PHE A 272 14.63 -10.95 6.58
C PHE A 272 13.23 -11.52 6.85
N ARG A 273 12.80 -11.58 8.12
CA ARG A 273 11.46 -12.07 8.49
C ARG A 273 10.35 -11.23 7.85
N LEU A 274 10.45 -9.91 7.92
CA LEU A 274 9.46 -9.02 7.33
C LEU A 274 9.43 -9.11 5.81
N TYR A 275 10.59 -9.21 5.15
CA TYR A 275 10.66 -9.46 3.70
C TYR A 275 10.07 -10.81 3.31
N GLN A 276 10.29 -11.86 4.09
CA GLN A 276 9.68 -13.16 3.85
C GLN A 276 8.15 -13.09 3.95
N LEU A 277 7.62 -12.44 5.00
CA LEU A 277 6.18 -12.24 5.15
C LEU A 277 5.60 -11.39 4.02
N ALA A 278 6.28 -10.30 3.63
CA ALA A 278 5.90 -9.49 2.48
C ALA A 278 5.87 -10.30 1.18
N TRP A 279 6.81 -11.23 1.01
CA TRP A 279 6.80 -12.12 -0.15
C TRP A 279 5.68 -13.13 -0.14
N VAL A 280 5.39 -13.75 0.99
CA VAL A 280 4.26 -14.67 1.12
C VAL A 280 2.95 -13.91 0.83
N ALA A 281 2.75 -12.74 1.44
CA ALA A 281 1.58 -11.90 1.19
C ALA A 281 1.47 -11.49 -0.29
N PHE A 282 2.60 -11.18 -0.95
CA PHE A 282 2.63 -10.83 -2.35
C PHE A 282 2.23 -12.00 -3.25
N LEU A 283 2.71 -13.22 -2.98
CA LEU A 283 2.30 -14.40 -3.74
C LEU A 283 0.82 -14.72 -3.51
N ILE A 284 0.32 -14.61 -2.28
CA ILE A 284 -1.12 -14.78 -1.98
C ILE A 284 -1.93 -13.73 -2.77
N LYS A 285 -1.52 -12.46 -2.75
CA LYS A 285 -2.14 -11.39 -3.54
C LYS A 285 -2.24 -11.77 -5.02
N LEU A 286 -1.14 -12.21 -5.63
CA LEU A 286 -1.13 -12.57 -7.06
C LEU A 286 -2.03 -13.77 -7.36
N THR A 287 -2.04 -14.78 -6.49
CA THR A 287 -2.93 -15.93 -6.63
C THR A 287 -4.39 -15.49 -6.53
N LEU A 288 -4.76 -14.68 -5.53
CA LEU A 288 -6.12 -14.16 -5.37
C LEU A 288 -6.54 -13.32 -6.57
N GLN A 289 -5.63 -12.53 -7.13
CA GLN A 289 -5.87 -11.73 -8.33
C GLN A 289 -6.05 -12.59 -9.60
N ALA A 290 -5.36 -13.73 -9.71
CA ALA A 290 -5.61 -14.67 -10.79
C ALA A 290 -6.95 -15.41 -10.60
N VAL A 291 -7.28 -15.78 -9.36
CA VAL A 291 -8.55 -16.43 -9.00
C VAL A 291 -9.75 -15.49 -9.22
N SER A 292 -9.60 -14.18 -8.99
CA SER A 292 -10.69 -13.21 -9.19
C SER A 292 -11.13 -13.05 -10.65
N ALA A 293 -10.39 -13.62 -11.61
CA ALA A 293 -10.81 -13.71 -13.00
C ALA A 293 -12.00 -14.66 -13.23
N TRP A 294 -12.28 -15.57 -12.28
CA TRP A 294 -13.37 -16.52 -12.37
C TRP A 294 -14.70 -15.86 -11.95
N PRO A 295 -15.82 -16.10 -12.66
CA PRO A 295 -17.10 -15.44 -12.37
C PRO A 295 -17.58 -15.59 -10.92
N TRP A 296 -17.51 -16.79 -10.36
CA TRP A 296 -17.90 -17.07 -8.98
C TRP A 296 -17.07 -16.27 -7.97
N ALA A 297 -15.79 -16.02 -8.26
CA ALA A 297 -14.89 -15.30 -7.38
C ALA A 297 -15.10 -13.79 -7.47
N ALA A 298 -15.34 -13.27 -8.67
CA ALA A 298 -15.69 -11.87 -8.91
C ALA A 298 -16.99 -11.48 -8.19
N GLU A 299 -18.02 -12.34 -8.28
CA GLU A 299 -19.29 -12.18 -7.57
C GLU A 299 -19.08 -12.20 -6.05
N TRP A 300 -18.30 -13.16 -5.54
CA TRP A 300 -18.03 -13.26 -4.11
C TRP A 300 -17.28 -12.04 -3.56
N ALA A 301 -16.28 -11.55 -4.29
CA ALA A 301 -15.58 -10.33 -3.94
C ALA A 301 -16.50 -9.10 -3.94
N TYR A 302 -17.51 -9.05 -4.82
CA TYR A 302 -18.49 -7.96 -4.85
C TYR A 302 -19.48 -8.03 -3.67
N LEU A 303 -20.02 -9.21 -3.39
CA LEU A 303 -21.06 -9.40 -2.38
C LEU A 303 -20.51 -9.36 -0.94
N GLN A 304 -19.28 -9.83 -0.72
CA GLN A 304 -18.72 -10.01 0.62
C GLN A 304 -17.69 -8.94 0.96
N ARG A 305 -18.15 -7.84 1.58
CA ARG A 305 -17.28 -6.74 2.02
C ARG A 305 -16.06 -7.19 2.86
N PRO A 306 -16.16 -8.16 3.80
CA PRO A 306 -15.00 -8.62 4.56
C PRO A 306 -13.87 -9.17 3.69
N ILE A 307 -14.18 -9.81 2.56
CA ILE A 307 -13.17 -10.36 1.63
C ILE A 307 -12.36 -9.23 1.00
N VAL A 308 -13.02 -8.17 0.54
CA VAL A 308 -12.34 -7.01 -0.06
C VAL A 308 -11.48 -6.30 0.99
N ILE A 309 -12.00 -6.16 2.22
CA ILE A 309 -11.26 -5.55 3.33
C ILE A 309 -10.01 -6.38 3.67
N ALA A 310 -10.12 -7.71 3.74
CA ALA A 310 -8.99 -8.62 3.94
C ALA A 310 -7.96 -8.48 2.79
N TYR A 311 -8.40 -8.49 1.54
CA TYR A 311 -7.51 -8.30 0.39
C TYR A 311 -6.75 -6.96 0.44
N LEU A 312 -7.42 -5.85 0.78
CA LEU A 312 -6.77 -4.55 0.91
C LEU A 312 -5.75 -4.52 2.07
N HIS A 313 -6.06 -5.12 3.22
CA HIS A 313 -5.11 -5.24 4.33
C HIS A 313 -3.92 -6.15 3.98
N LEU A 314 -4.14 -7.26 3.29
CA LEU A 314 -3.07 -8.10 2.75
C LEU A 314 -2.11 -7.29 1.85
N VAL A 315 -2.64 -6.46 0.96
CA VAL A 315 -1.82 -5.61 0.08
C VAL A 315 -1.09 -4.51 0.88
N PHE A 316 -1.79 -3.72 1.67
CA PHE A 316 -1.21 -2.54 2.30
C PHE A 316 -0.38 -2.86 3.54
N ILE A 317 -0.84 -3.77 4.40
CA ILE A 317 -0.10 -4.19 5.59
C ILE A 317 0.85 -5.32 5.21
N GLY A 318 0.30 -6.41 4.67
CA GLY A 318 1.04 -7.63 4.38
C GLY A 318 2.18 -7.43 3.38
N VAL A 319 1.94 -6.75 2.25
CA VAL A 319 2.98 -6.51 1.24
C VAL A 319 3.72 -5.19 1.50
N VAL A 320 3.03 -4.06 1.40
CA VAL A 320 3.69 -2.74 1.40
C VAL A 320 4.32 -2.42 2.75
N SER A 321 3.58 -2.54 3.85
CA SER A 321 4.07 -2.13 5.16
C SER A 321 5.17 -3.05 5.67
N PHE A 322 5.03 -4.38 5.57
CA PHE A 322 6.10 -5.30 5.97
C PHE A 322 7.37 -5.08 5.13
N PHE A 323 7.25 -4.85 3.82
CA PHE A 323 8.41 -4.51 3.00
C PHE A 323 9.06 -3.20 3.46
N LEU A 324 8.30 -2.13 3.64
CA LEU A 324 8.87 -0.81 4.01
C LEU A 324 9.46 -0.82 5.43
N LEU A 325 8.84 -1.50 6.38
CA LEU A 325 9.39 -1.70 7.73
C LEU A 325 10.69 -2.54 7.68
N GLY A 326 10.70 -3.62 6.89
CA GLY A 326 11.89 -4.44 6.67
C GLY A 326 13.05 -3.63 6.06
N LYS A 327 12.75 -2.80 5.05
CA LYS A 327 13.72 -1.91 4.40
C LYS A 327 14.27 -0.88 5.38
N ALA A 328 13.39 -0.25 6.17
CA ALA A 328 13.80 0.73 7.16
C ALA A 328 14.71 0.10 8.25
N ILE A 329 14.44 -1.13 8.67
CA ILE A 329 15.32 -1.87 9.61
C ILE A 329 16.65 -2.22 8.95
N GLN A 330 16.62 -2.71 7.71
CA GLN A 330 17.80 -3.07 6.95
C GLN A 330 18.76 -1.87 6.81
N ASP A 331 18.23 -0.73 6.38
CA ASP A 331 19.00 0.52 6.20
C ASP A 331 19.37 1.19 7.53
N GLY A 332 18.84 0.69 8.65
CA GLY A 332 19.11 1.23 9.99
C GLY A 332 18.35 2.53 10.32
N TYR A 333 17.32 2.87 9.54
CA TYR A 333 16.41 3.99 9.81
C TYR A 333 15.42 3.67 10.93
N LEU A 334 14.98 2.42 11.05
CA LEU A 334 14.09 1.93 12.11
C LEU A 334 14.84 0.97 13.04
N ARG A 335 14.64 1.11 14.35
CA ARG A 335 15.08 0.10 15.32
C ARG A 335 14.08 -1.06 15.34
N ALA A 336 14.57 -2.29 15.19
CA ALA A 336 13.70 -3.45 15.38
C ALA A 336 13.30 -3.55 16.86
N SER A 337 11.99 -3.58 17.13
CA SER A 337 11.42 -3.94 18.43
C SER A 337 10.85 -5.35 18.32
N PRO A 338 11.52 -6.39 18.86
CA PRO A 338 11.07 -7.78 18.72
C PRO A 338 9.64 -8.00 19.22
N ILE A 339 9.28 -7.36 20.34
CA ILE A 339 7.94 -7.45 20.93
C ILE A 339 6.93 -6.76 20.02
N GLY A 340 7.18 -5.51 19.62
CA GLY A 340 6.28 -4.75 18.76
C GLY A 340 6.08 -5.39 17.37
N LEU A 341 7.15 -5.93 16.78
CA LEU A 341 7.08 -6.62 15.48
C LEU A 341 6.36 -7.98 15.59
N THR A 342 6.60 -8.75 16.65
CA THR A 342 5.86 -10.00 16.88
C THR A 342 4.38 -9.74 17.08
N ALA A 343 4.03 -8.77 17.94
CA ALA A 343 2.64 -8.38 18.18
C ALA A 343 1.95 -7.92 16.89
N LEU A 344 2.64 -7.09 16.08
CA LEU A 344 2.15 -6.67 14.76
C LEU A 344 1.80 -7.86 13.88
N ILE A 345 2.70 -8.86 13.77
CA ILE A 345 2.48 -10.04 12.93
C ILE A 345 1.31 -10.87 13.45
N VAL A 346 1.22 -11.11 14.76
CA VAL A 346 0.16 -11.92 15.38
C VAL A 346 -1.21 -11.25 15.21
N PHE A 347 -1.34 -9.97 15.52
CA PHE A 347 -2.61 -9.26 15.40
C PHE A 347 -3.03 -9.04 13.94
N PHE A 348 -2.08 -8.83 13.03
CA PHE A 348 -2.38 -8.81 11.59
C PHE A 348 -2.91 -10.16 11.10
N ALA A 349 -2.26 -11.27 11.47
CA ALA A 349 -2.72 -12.60 11.09
C ALA A 349 -4.11 -12.90 11.68
N ALA A 350 -4.34 -12.56 12.95
CA ALA A 350 -5.65 -12.73 13.58
C ALA A 350 -6.74 -11.90 12.89
N LEU A 351 -6.45 -10.64 12.53
CA LEU A 351 -7.36 -9.76 11.79
C LEU A 351 -7.76 -10.39 10.44
N GLU A 352 -6.79 -10.83 9.64
CA GLU A 352 -7.03 -11.48 8.34
C GLU A 352 -7.88 -12.75 8.50
N LEU A 353 -7.54 -13.60 9.47
CA LEU A 353 -8.29 -14.84 9.72
C LEU A 353 -9.74 -14.57 10.09
N ILE A 354 -10.01 -13.60 10.97
CA ILE A 354 -11.38 -13.25 11.38
C ILE A 354 -12.17 -12.69 10.19
N LEU A 355 -11.56 -11.81 9.38
CA LEU A 355 -12.22 -11.22 8.21
C LEU A 355 -12.59 -12.28 7.16
N ILE A 356 -11.74 -13.28 6.95
CA ILE A 356 -11.96 -14.36 5.98
C ILE A 356 -12.91 -15.43 6.54
N ALA A 357 -12.85 -15.71 7.84
CA ALA A 357 -13.68 -16.73 8.49
C ALA A 357 -15.17 -16.41 8.40
N GLU A 358 -15.58 -15.14 8.54
CA GLU A 358 -16.99 -14.73 8.51
C GLU A 358 -17.73 -15.17 7.24
N PRO A 359 -17.33 -14.74 6.02
CA PRO A 359 -18.01 -15.17 4.79
C PRO A 359 -17.88 -16.68 4.53
N LEU A 360 -16.83 -17.34 5.02
CA LEU A 360 -16.65 -18.79 4.88
C LEU A 360 -17.64 -19.58 5.75
N LEU A 361 -17.78 -19.22 7.03
CA LEU A 361 -18.70 -19.89 7.94
C LEU A 361 -20.15 -19.71 7.50
N ILE A 362 -20.52 -18.49 7.08
CA ILE A 362 -21.86 -18.21 6.55
C ILE A 362 -22.16 -19.13 5.35
N ARG A 363 -21.19 -19.33 4.45
CA ARG A 363 -21.39 -20.16 3.26
C ARG A 363 -21.37 -21.66 3.53
N LEU A 364 -20.45 -22.14 4.37
CA LEU A 364 -20.21 -23.57 4.52
C LEU A 364 -21.15 -24.24 5.52
N VAL A 365 -21.50 -23.52 6.60
CA VAL A 365 -22.25 -24.08 7.74
C VAL A 365 -23.39 -23.18 8.18
N ASN A 366 -23.68 -22.09 7.46
CA ASN A 366 -24.75 -21.14 7.76
C ASN A 366 -24.67 -20.54 9.18
N THR A 367 -23.45 -20.26 9.64
CA THR A 367 -23.19 -19.61 10.94
C THR A 367 -22.25 -18.41 10.78
N SER A 368 -22.35 -17.44 11.69
CA SER A 368 -21.42 -16.32 11.78
C SER A 368 -20.36 -16.57 12.85
N VAL A 369 -19.23 -15.85 12.75
CA VAL A 369 -18.22 -15.83 13.80
C VAL A 369 -18.83 -15.26 15.09
N PRO A 370 -18.83 -16.00 16.21
CA PRO A 370 -19.31 -15.48 17.48
C PRO A 370 -18.55 -14.22 17.89
N TYR A 371 -19.27 -13.18 18.33
CA TYR A 371 -18.68 -11.90 18.73
C TYR A 371 -17.81 -11.23 17.66
N TYR A 372 -18.16 -11.40 16.37
CA TYR A 372 -17.39 -10.90 15.23
C TYR A 372 -16.91 -9.44 15.38
N CYS A 373 -17.82 -8.51 15.69
CA CYS A 373 -17.48 -7.10 15.85
C CYS A 373 -16.53 -6.84 17.03
N GLN A 374 -16.73 -7.53 18.16
CA GLN A 374 -15.90 -7.42 19.36
C GLN A 374 -14.50 -7.97 19.11
N LEU A 375 -14.39 -9.12 18.45
CA LEU A 375 -13.12 -9.72 18.05
C LEU A 375 -12.36 -8.80 17.11
N LEU A 376 -13.02 -8.27 16.07
CA LEU A 376 -12.41 -7.31 15.14
C LEU A 376 -11.93 -6.05 15.83
N PHE A 377 -12.70 -5.51 16.79
CA PHE A 377 -12.26 -4.37 17.60
C PHE A 377 -11.01 -4.71 18.42
N GLY A 378 -11.04 -5.84 19.15
CA GLY A 378 -9.92 -6.27 20.00
C GLY A 378 -8.62 -6.51 19.22
N VAL A 379 -8.68 -7.21 18.08
CA VAL A 379 -7.48 -7.44 17.26
C VAL A 379 -7.00 -6.16 16.57
N SER A 380 -7.90 -5.25 16.19
CA SER A 380 -7.52 -3.94 15.63
C SER A 380 -6.82 -3.07 16.68
N LEU A 381 -7.28 -3.11 17.93
CA LEU A 381 -6.63 -2.43 19.04
C LEU A 381 -5.22 -2.99 19.30
N GLY A 382 -5.08 -4.32 19.33
CA GLY A 382 -3.76 -4.96 19.44
C GLY A 382 -2.80 -4.61 18.30
N LEU A 383 -3.33 -4.54 17.07
CA LEU A 383 -2.57 -4.11 15.88
C LEU A 383 -2.11 -2.66 16.02
N TRP A 384 -2.99 -1.76 16.47
CA TRP A 384 -2.66 -0.36 16.71
C TRP A 384 -1.61 -0.18 17.82
N LEU A 385 -1.75 -0.88 18.94
CA LEU A 385 -0.76 -0.88 20.02
C LEU A 385 0.63 -1.35 19.54
N SER A 386 0.66 -2.27 18.58
CA SER A 386 1.91 -2.72 17.95
C SER A 386 2.58 -1.61 17.16
N PHE A 387 1.82 -0.80 16.42
CA PHE A 387 2.35 0.40 15.74
C PHE A 387 2.86 1.44 16.74
N LEU A 388 2.11 1.67 17.83
CA LEU A 388 2.51 2.60 18.88
C LEU A 388 3.83 2.17 19.54
N ALA A 389 3.98 0.87 19.83
CA ALA A 389 5.22 0.31 20.37
C ALA A 389 6.43 0.53 19.44
N LEU A 390 6.24 0.41 18.12
CA LEU A 390 7.29 0.71 17.13
C LEU A 390 7.66 2.20 17.12
N LEU A 391 6.66 3.09 17.19
CA LEU A 391 6.88 4.53 17.24
C LEU A 391 7.65 4.94 18.51
N MET A 392 7.23 4.44 19.68
CA MET A 392 7.88 4.73 20.97
C MET A 392 9.34 4.22 21.00
N ALA A 393 9.58 3.00 20.53
CA ALA A 393 10.95 2.45 20.43
C ALA A 393 11.86 3.31 19.53
N GLN A 394 11.28 3.93 18.49
CA GLN A 394 12.01 4.83 17.62
C GLN A 394 12.23 6.21 18.26
N ALA A 395 11.25 6.74 19.01
CA ALA A 395 11.39 8.02 19.73
C ALA A 395 12.54 7.97 20.74
N GLN A 396 12.62 6.90 21.54
CA GLN A 396 13.70 6.66 22.51
C GLN A 396 15.09 6.61 21.84
N ARG A 397 15.16 6.09 20.61
CA ARG A 397 16.42 6.06 19.84
C ARG A 397 16.80 7.43 19.31
N LEU A 398 15.84 8.26 18.93
CA LEU A 398 16.12 9.61 18.46
C LEU A 398 16.59 10.50 19.60
N SER A 399 15.99 10.39 20.79
CA SER A 399 16.44 11.13 21.97
C SER A 399 17.85 10.72 22.40
N SER A 400 18.16 9.42 22.42
CA SER A 400 19.50 8.93 22.78
C SER A 400 20.61 9.39 21.83
N LEU A 401 20.28 9.66 20.56
CA LEU A 401 21.23 10.15 19.56
C LEU A 401 21.40 11.67 19.57
N SER A 402 20.48 12.41 20.19
CA SER A 402 20.61 13.87 20.37
C SER A 402 21.38 14.26 21.63
N THR A 403 21.51 13.33 22.58
CA THR A 403 22.26 13.50 23.83
C THR A 403 23.72 13.04 23.75
N THR A 404 24.13 12.50 22.60
CA THR A 404 25.50 12.08 22.26
C THR A 404 26.00 12.92 21.11
#